data_AF-A0A7Y5ICE1-F1
#
_entry.id   AF-A0A7Y5ICE1-F1
#
_cell.length_a   1.000
_cell.length_b   1.000
_cell.length_c   1.000
_cell.angle_alpha   90.00
_cell.angle_beta   90.00
_cell.angle_gamma   90.00
#
_symmetry.space_group_name_H-M   'P 1'
#
loop_
_entity.id
_entity.type
_entity.pdbx_description
1 polymer ?
#
loop_
_entity_poly.entity_id
_entity_poly.type
_entity_poly.pdbx_seq_one_letter_code
_entity_poly.pdbx_strand_id
1 'polypeptide(L)'
;MKTKSLLAISLIALFAETVVAGPPQRTALINFVQASGRRHSTETRISEHQVIIANNGLFGLSQVDFGPHWKWPRGSSSNYIYGGGIWFGAKKSRVVNGMNTVEKTVELGYNPNSGAGWFVPGRISDGTDVLSESDPRSANDIVYRSTEYDRNGKNVVDPRKPDWPIRWLDTTKIPGFNDYFGDYIADPELRSALPPVYISQEDIFCIYKDTDIRANPEYKQNSPYPLGIEVEQTVYSWNHHANKDLLAFRYMIRNRSNDDLKECYLAAVSDPDIGIANNDRSGYYAKDTTLQLVYLFSEKENGYPGVLGISFLSTPVVRSIEDSISYRLLTGRSALIGEQVGMSTFRNWMIENDPRNNEARYGF
;
A
#
# COMPACT_ATOMS: atom_id res chain seq x y z
N MET A 1 -21.39 -16.05 14.09
CA MET A 1 -19.94 -16.21 14.26
C MET A 1 -19.37 -14.79 14.36
N LYS A 2 -18.95 -14.36 15.55
CA LYS A 2 -18.59 -12.95 15.79
C LYS A 2 -17.28 -12.64 15.05
N THR A 3 -17.36 -11.79 14.03
CA THR A 3 -16.23 -11.21 13.31
C THR A 3 -15.38 -10.43 14.32
N LYS A 4 -14.25 -10.98 14.73
CA LYS A 4 -13.23 -10.21 15.46
C LYS A 4 -12.53 -9.33 14.43
N SER A 5 -13.07 -8.13 14.22
CA SER A 5 -12.35 -7.05 13.56
C SER A 5 -11.39 -6.49 14.63
N LEU A 6 -10.11 -6.29 14.37
CA LEU A 6 -9.54 -5.05 13.83
C LEU A 6 -7.99 -5.15 14.00
N LEU A 7 -7.19 -4.55 13.11
CA LEU A 7 -5.70 -4.58 13.10
C LEU A 7 -5.00 -3.40 13.78
N ALA A 8 -4.22 -3.68 14.82
CA ALA A 8 -3.25 -2.72 15.34
C ALA A 8 -2.10 -2.63 14.35
N ILE A 9 -1.82 -1.42 13.88
CA ILE A 9 -0.55 -1.07 13.27
C ILE A 9 0.07 -0.04 14.20
N SER A 10 1.13 -0.40 14.92
CA SER A 10 2.08 0.64 15.32
C SER A 10 2.93 0.92 14.07
N LEU A 11 3.34 2.16 13.82
CA LEU A 11 4.09 2.55 12.63
C LEU A 11 5.54 2.73 13.05
N ILE A 12 6.49 1.97 12.50
CA ILE A 12 7.92 2.23 12.72
C ILE A 12 8.70 1.83 11.45
N ALA A 13 8.62 2.67 10.41
CA ALA A 13 9.71 3.06 9.51
C ALA A 13 9.17 3.83 8.31
N LEU A 14 9.93 4.77 7.75
CA LEU A 14 9.90 5.01 6.32
C LEU A 14 11.22 4.48 5.79
N PHE A 15 11.13 3.71 4.73
CA PHE A 15 12.23 2.96 4.16
C PHE A 15 12.53 3.54 2.77
N ALA A 16 13.64 4.27 2.63
CA ALA A 16 14.05 4.85 1.35
C ALA A 16 15.42 4.31 0.94
N GLU A 17 15.49 3.57 -0.17
CA GLU A 17 16.77 3.10 -0.70
C GLU A 17 17.61 4.27 -1.27
N THR A 18 18.92 4.12 -1.29
CA THR A 18 19.81 4.95 -2.11
C THR A 18 20.72 4.01 -2.90
N VAL A 19 20.43 3.82 -4.20
CA VAL A 19 21.33 3.31 -5.25
C VAL A 19 21.73 1.81 -5.17
N VAL A 20 21.04 0.90 -5.90
CA VAL A 20 21.35 0.28 -7.22
C VAL A 20 20.27 -0.80 -7.40
N ALA A 21 19.08 -0.44 -7.88
CA ALA A 21 18.22 -1.45 -8.48
C ALA A 21 18.76 -1.77 -9.87
N GLY A 22 19.61 -2.80 -9.96
CA GLY A 22 19.73 -3.51 -11.24
C GLY A 22 18.33 -3.99 -11.65
N PRO A 23 17.97 -3.99 -12.96
CA PRO A 23 16.67 -4.48 -13.38
C PRO A 23 16.45 -5.85 -12.74
N PRO A 24 15.31 -6.10 -12.07
CA PRO A 24 15.17 -7.32 -11.30
C PRO A 24 15.41 -8.51 -12.20
N GLN A 25 15.97 -9.60 -11.66
CA GLN A 25 16.22 -10.79 -12.47
C GLN A 25 14.91 -11.21 -13.14
N ARG A 26 14.86 -11.05 -14.47
CA ARG A 26 13.64 -11.20 -15.29
C ARG A 26 12.92 -12.53 -14.99
N THR A 27 13.67 -13.57 -14.65
CA THR A 27 13.19 -14.90 -14.26
C THR A 27 12.42 -14.92 -12.91
N ALA A 28 12.84 -14.14 -11.92
CA ALA A 28 12.14 -14.02 -10.62
C ALA A 28 10.80 -13.28 -10.78
N LEU A 29 10.79 -12.22 -11.60
CA LEU A 29 9.57 -11.51 -11.99
C LEU A 29 8.61 -12.41 -12.78
N ILE A 30 9.12 -13.21 -13.73
CA ILE A 30 8.32 -14.15 -14.55
C ILE A 30 7.70 -15.27 -13.72
N ASN A 31 8.39 -15.80 -12.70
CA ASN A 31 7.81 -16.82 -11.82
C ASN A 31 6.75 -16.22 -10.86
N PHE A 32 6.97 -14.99 -10.39
CA PHE A 32 5.95 -14.21 -9.68
C PHE A 32 4.70 -13.92 -10.54
N VAL A 33 4.90 -13.73 -11.86
CA VAL A 33 3.82 -13.50 -12.84
C VAL A 33 2.80 -14.63 -12.91
N GLN A 34 3.19 -15.87 -12.60
CA GLN A 34 2.29 -17.02 -12.69
C GLN A 34 1.43 -17.23 -11.42
N ALA A 35 1.74 -16.57 -10.31
CA ALA A 35 1.00 -16.70 -9.04
C ALA A 35 -0.03 -15.57 -8.80
N SER A 36 0.00 -14.48 -9.58
CA SER A 36 -0.55 -13.17 -9.15
C SER A 36 -2.03 -12.88 -9.48
N GLY A 37 -2.84 -13.84 -9.92
CA GLY A 37 -4.25 -13.59 -10.26
C GLY A 37 -4.43 -12.59 -11.41
N ARG A 38 -5.62 -12.00 -11.50
CA ARG A 38 -5.93 -10.98 -12.52
C ARG A 38 -4.97 -9.80 -12.38
N ARG A 39 -4.14 -9.55 -13.40
CA ARG A 39 -3.25 -8.38 -13.42
C ARG A 39 -4.02 -7.16 -13.87
N HIS A 40 -4.01 -6.11 -13.06
CA HIS A 40 -4.58 -4.84 -13.46
C HIS A 40 -3.77 -3.69 -12.87
N SER A 41 -3.52 -2.69 -13.70
CA SER A 41 -2.93 -1.43 -13.26
C SER A 41 -3.57 -0.27 -13.99
N THR A 42 -3.43 0.92 -13.43
CA THR A 42 -3.85 2.16 -14.07
C THR A 42 -2.80 3.23 -13.82
N GLU A 43 -2.83 4.28 -14.63
CA GLU A 43 -1.99 5.46 -14.45
C GLU A 43 -2.87 6.63 -14.00
N THR A 44 -2.38 7.40 -13.04
CA THR A 44 -2.92 8.74 -12.71
C THR A 44 -3.06 9.60 -13.97
N ARG A 45 -4.04 10.50 -14.02
CA ARG A 45 -4.28 11.41 -15.16
C ARG A 45 -4.39 12.88 -14.77
N ILE A 46 -4.65 13.19 -13.50
CA ILE A 46 -5.04 14.54 -13.11
C ILE A 46 -3.87 15.37 -12.59
N SER A 47 -3.15 14.89 -11.59
CA SER A 47 -2.01 15.62 -11.00
C SER A 47 -0.78 15.67 -11.93
N GLU A 48 0.21 16.48 -11.57
CA GLU A 48 1.54 16.54 -12.21
C GLU A 48 2.37 15.27 -11.93
N HIS A 49 1.96 14.44 -10.97
CA HIS A 49 2.57 13.13 -10.78
C HIS A 49 2.00 12.14 -11.79
N GLN A 50 2.85 11.57 -12.63
CA GLN A 50 2.49 10.46 -13.52
C GLN A 50 2.97 9.15 -12.90
N VAL A 51 2.05 8.40 -12.30
CA VAL A 51 2.35 7.18 -11.53
C VAL A 51 1.46 6.02 -11.99
N ILE A 52 2.07 4.84 -12.18
CA ILE A 52 1.34 3.56 -12.31
C ILE A 52 1.02 3.01 -10.92
N ILE A 53 -0.22 2.55 -10.76
CA ILE A 53 -0.70 1.85 -9.55
C ILE A 53 -1.26 0.50 -9.98
N ALA A 54 -0.81 -0.56 -9.31
CA ALA A 54 -1.23 -1.94 -9.55
C ALA A 54 -2.20 -2.45 -8.47
N ASN A 55 -3.00 -3.45 -8.81
CA ASN A 55 -4.01 -4.06 -7.93
C ASN A 55 -3.44 -4.99 -6.86
N ASN A 56 -2.12 -5.06 -6.71
CA ASN A 56 -1.41 -5.76 -5.65
C ASN A 56 -0.64 -4.80 -4.71
N GLY A 57 -0.93 -3.50 -4.77
CA GLY A 57 -0.32 -2.50 -3.90
C GLY A 57 1.01 -1.92 -4.38
N LEU A 58 1.56 -2.42 -5.49
CA LEU A 58 2.73 -1.82 -6.14
C LEU A 58 2.34 -0.47 -6.76
N PHE A 59 3.23 0.50 -6.63
CA PHE A 59 3.18 1.78 -7.35
C PHE A 59 4.55 2.16 -7.89
N GLY A 60 4.57 3.03 -8.90
CA GLY A 60 5.80 3.52 -9.52
C GLY A 60 6.47 2.51 -10.46
N LEU A 61 6.19 1.21 -10.36
CA LEU A 61 6.76 0.17 -11.24
C LEU A 61 5.74 -0.33 -12.27
N SER A 62 6.08 -0.24 -13.55
CA SER A 62 5.25 -0.79 -14.63
C SER A 62 5.25 -2.33 -14.60
N GLN A 63 4.05 -2.92 -14.65
CA GLN A 63 3.86 -4.38 -14.60
C GLN A 63 4.04 -5.05 -15.99
N VAL A 64 4.37 -4.28 -17.03
CA VAL A 64 4.51 -4.75 -18.41
C VAL A 64 5.97 -4.84 -18.82
N ASP A 65 6.70 -3.73 -18.71
CA ASP A 65 8.11 -3.61 -19.09
C ASP A 65 9.06 -3.62 -17.88
N PHE A 66 8.52 -3.56 -16.65
CA PHE A 66 9.30 -3.55 -15.40
C PHE A 66 10.27 -2.38 -15.30
N GLY A 67 9.87 -1.23 -15.83
CA GLY A 67 10.62 0.03 -15.73
C GLY A 67 10.01 1.03 -14.72
N PRO A 68 10.80 2.04 -14.33
CA PRO A 68 10.36 3.13 -13.47
C PRO A 68 9.27 3.95 -14.17
N HIS A 69 8.22 4.27 -13.42
CA HIS A 69 7.02 4.91 -13.92
C HIS A 69 6.36 5.79 -12.85
N TRP A 70 7.18 6.46 -12.03
CA TRP A 70 6.78 7.63 -11.27
C TRP A 70 7.54 8.85 -11.79
N LYS A 71 6.85 9.71 -12.54
CA LYS A 71 7.43 10.90 -13.16
C LYS A 71 6.82 12.19 -12.64
N TRP A 72 7.63 13.23 -12.61
CA TRP A 72 7.17 14.59 -12.34
C TRP A 72 8.10 15.60 -13.04
N PRO A 73 7.58 16.68 -13.67
CA PRO A 73 6.17 16.89 -13.97
C PRO A 73 5.67 15.84 -14.99
N ARG A 74 4.35 15.72 -15.13
CA ARG A 74 3.72 14.72 -15.99
C ARG A 74 4.22 14.88 -17.43
N GLY A 75 4.53 13.76 -18.10
CA GLY A 75 5.04 13.76 -19.47
C GLY A 75 6.53 14.10 -19.60
N SER A 76 7.24 14.37 -18.50
CA SER A 76 8.69 14.52 -18.52
C SER A 76 9.40 13.16 -18.66
N SER A 77 10.71 13.20 -18.85
CA SER A 77 11.60 12.03 -18.74
C SER A 77 12.19 11.86 -17.34
N SER A 78 11.79 12.67 -16.37
CA SER A 78 12.33 12.68 -15.01
C SER A 78 11.58 11.66 -14.15
N ASN A 79 12.21 10.52 -13.89
CA ASN A 79 11.73 9.57 -12.90
C ASN A 79 12.09 10.05 -11.49
N TYR A 80 11.35 9.54 -10.51
CA TYR A 80 11.56 9.86 -9.10
C TYR A 80 11.56 8.63 -8.19
N ILE A 81 10.71 7.66 -8.50
CA ILE A 81 10.59 6.40 -7.76
C ILE A 81 10.54 5.29 -8.81
N TYR A 82 11.44 4.31 -8.68
CA TYR A 82 11.45 3.11 -9.50
C TYR A 82 10.28 2.19 -9.15
N GLY A 83 10.08 1.98 -7.86
CA GLY A 83 8.95 1.23 -7.34
C GLY A 83 8.74 1.49 -5.85
N GLY A 84 7.56 1.17 -5.38
CA GLY A 84 7.24 1.24 -3.97
C GLY A 84 5.96 0.53 -3.62
N GLY A 85 5.76 0.40 -2.31
CA GLY A 85 4.65 -0.30 -1.70
C GLY A 85 4.71 -0.16 -0.18
N ILE A 86 3.71 -0.71 0.50
CA ILE A 86 3.79 -0.81 1.97
C ILE A 86 4.80 -1.86 2.40
N TRP A 87 5.31 -1.75 3.62
CA TRP A 87 5.97 -2.85 4.33
C TRP A 87 5.26 -3.02 5.65
N PHE A 88 4.97 -4.27 6.02
CA PHE A 88 4.24 -4.57 7.23
C PHE A 88 4.95 -5.64 8.04
N GLY A 89 5.46 -5.29 9.20
CA GLY A 89 6.07 -6.23 10.15
C GLY A 89 5.11 -6.56 11.29
N ALA A 90 5.08 -7.82 11.73
CA ALA A 90 4.37 -8.22 12.94
C ALA A 90 5.04 -9.43 13.60
N LYS A 91 4.77 -9.59 14.89
CA LYS A 91 5.01 -10.83 15.62
C LYS A 91 3.73 -11.66 15.59
N LYS A 92 3.81 -12.86 15.04
CA LYS A 92 2.67 -13.77 14.90
C LYS A 92 2.88 -15.06 15.67
N SER A 93 1.81 -15.58 16.28
CA SER A 93 1.89 -16.79 17.09
C SER A 93 2.02 -18.02 16.18
N ARG A 94 2.79 -19.01 16.63
CA ARG A 94 3.04 -20.27 15.91
C ARG A 94 3.22 -21.41 16.89
N VAL A 95 2.72 -22.60 16.55
CA VAL A 95 3.03 -23.82 17.30
C VAL A 95 4.26 -24.50 16.70
N VAL A 96 5.33 -24.66 17.50
CA VAL A 96 6.53 -25.42 17.14
C VAL A 96 6.72 -26.53 18.16
N ASN A 97 6.71 -27.79 17.72
CA ASN A 97 6.85 -28.96 18.59
C ASN A 97 5.86 -28.97 19.78
N GLY A 98 4.62 -28.56 19.54
CA GLY A 98 3.57 -28.48 20.57
C GLY A 98 3.67 -27.27 21.51
N MET A 99 4.66 -26.40 21.33
CA MET A 99 4.82 -25.17 22.12
C MET A 99 4.36 -23.94 21.34
N ASN A 100 3.63 -23.05 22.01
CA ASN A 100 3.33 -21.72 21.46
C ASN A 100 4.59 -20.86 21.47
N THR A 101 4.99 -20.45 20.28
CA THR A 101 6.10 -19.55 20.00
C THR A 101 5.57 -18.30 19.30
N VAL A 102 6.38 -17.26 19.25
CA VAL A 102 6.08 -16.03 18.51
C VAL A 102 7.23 -15.78 17.55
N GLU A 103 6.92 -15.57 16.29
CA GLU A 103 7.91 -15.38 15.23
C GLU A 103 7.72 -14.01 14.57
N LYS A 104 8.82 -13.31 14.32
CA LYS A 104 8.81 -12.06 13.56
C LYS A 104 8.58 -12.37 12.09
N THR A 105 7.68 -11.64 11.48
CA THR A 105 7.21 -11.86 10.11
C THR A 105 7.02 -10.52 9.45
N VAL A 106 7.30 -10.44 8.15
CA VAL A 106 7.17 -9.21 7.38
C VAL A 106 6.41 -9.49 6.09
N GLU A 107 5.68 -8.51 5.59
CA GLU A 107 4.98 -8.59 4.31
C GLU A 107 5.35 -7.37 3.47
N LEU A 108 5.71 -7.61 2.21
CA LEU A 108 6.30 -6.59 1.34
C LEU A 108 5.34 -6.24 0.21
N GLY A 109 4.88 -5.00 0.16
CA GLY A 109 4.22 -4.40 -1.01
C GLY A 109 5.22 -4.16 -2.14
N TYR A 110 6.47 -3.89 -1.81
CA TYR A 110 7.60 -3.79 -2.72
C TYR A 110 8.86 -4.32 -2.04
N ASN A 111 9.53 -5.28 -2.69
CA ASN A 111 10.83 -5.79 -2.29
C ASN A 111 11.91 -5.12 -3.16
N PRO A 112 12.76 -4.25 -2.60
CA PRO A 112 13.75 -3.54 -3.40
C PRO A 112 14.76 -4.43 -4.11
N ASN A 113 15.00 -5.64 -3.60
CA ASN A 113 15.89 -6.60 -4.28
C ASN A 113 15.30 -7.28 -5.50
N SER A 114 13.97 -7.35 -5.62
CA SER A 114 13.30 -8.10 -6.69
C SER A 114 12.31 -7.27 -7.50
N GLY A 115 12.02 -6.03 -7.08
CA GLY A 115 10.95 -5.21 -7.64
C GLY A 115 9.53 -5.78 -7.45
N ALA A 116 9.39 -6.94 -6.80
CA ALA A 116 8.11 -7.63 -6.64
C ALA A 116 7.49 -7.33 -5.27
N GLY A 117 6.16 -7.29 -5.19
CA GLY A 117 5.41 -7.36 -3.93
C GLY A 117 5.03 -8.80 -3.59
N TRP A 118 4.56 -9.07 -2.38
CA TRP A 118 4.13 -10.39 -1.90
C TRP A 118 2.61 -10.49 -1.76
N PHE A 119 1.90 -9.38 -1.97
CA PHE A 119 0.45 -9.34 -2.02
C PHE A 119 -0.10 -9.80 -3.38
N VAL A 120 -1.32 -10.30 -3.34
CA VAL A 120 -2.13 -10.67 -4.51
C VAL A 120 -3.46 -9.90 -4.52
N PRO A 121 -4.07 -9.68 -5.69
CA PRO A 121 -5.33 -8.96 -5.80
C PRO A 121 -6.48 -9.64 -5.04
N GLY A 122 -7.43 -8.82 -4.61
CA GLY A 122 -8.72 -9.26 -4.09
C GLY A 122 -8.81 -9.33 -2.57
N ARG A 123 -9.93 -9.90 -2.10
CA ARG A 123 -10.33 -9.87 -0.69
C ARG A 123 -10.24 -11.23 -0.04
N ILE A 124 -10.00 -11.23 1.27
CA ILE A 124 -10.02 -12.44 2.09
C ILE A 124 -11.46 -12.96 2.24
N SER A 125 -12.45 -12.07 2.24
CA SER A 125 -13.87 -12.45 2.30
C SER A 125 -14.34 -13.28 1.09
N ASP A 126 -13.61 -13.20 -0.03
CA ASP A 126 -13.91 -13.97 -1.24
C ASP A 126 -13.18 -15.33 -1.27
N GLY A 127 -12.44 -15.65 -0.21
CA GLY A 127 -11.61 -16.85 -0.09
C GLY A 127 -10.14 -16.51 0.10
N THR A 128 -9.35 -17.48 0.53
CA THR A 128 -7.88 -17.33 0.68
C THR A 128 -7.15 -17.50 -0.63
N ASP A 129 -7.73 -18.23 -1.58
CA ASP A 129 -7.12 -18.44 -2.88
C ASP A 129 -7.25 -17.19 -3.76
N VAL A 130 -6.33 -17.10 -4.72
CA VAL A 130 -6.41 -16.15 -5.83
C VAL A 130 -7.50 -16.60 -6.79
N LEU A 131 -8.43 -15.70 -7.11
CA LEU A 131 -9.53 -16.01 -8.00
C LEU A 131 -9.06 -16.09 -9.45
N SER A 132 -9.56 -17.08 -10.20
CA SER A 132 -9.38 -17.14 -11.64
C SER A 132 -10.25 -16.09 -12.33
N GLU A 133 -9.85 -15.65 -13.52
CA GLU A 133 -10.65 -14.67 -14.29
C GLU A 133 -12.04 -15.20 -14.70
N SER A 134 -12.24 -16.52 -14.65
CA SER A 134 -13.56 -17.15 -14.85
C SER A 134 -14.48 -17.03 -13.63
N ASP A 135 -13.95 -16.73 -12.44
CA ASP A 135 -14.76 -16.49 -11.25
C ASP A 135 -15.36 -15.07 -11.34
N PRO A 136 -16.70 -14.91 -11.30
CA PRO A 136 -17.34 -13.60 -11.40
C PRO A 136 -16.87 -12.59 -10.34
N ARG A 137 -16.42 -13.05 -9.17
CA ARG A 137 -15.94 -12.18 -8.09
C ARG A 137 -14.61 -11.50 -8.46
N SER A 138 -13.80 -12.12 -9.32
CA SER A 138 -12.55 -11.55 -9.85
C SER A 138 -12.76 -10.28 -10.69
N ALA A 139 -14.01 -9.97 -11.05
CA ALA A 139 -14.36 -8.68 -11.64
C ALA A 139 -13.99 -7.50 -10.74
N ASN A 140 -14.01 -7.70 -9.42
CA ASN A 140 -13.64 -6.69 -8.41
C ASN A 140 -12.13 -6.59 -8.15
N ASP A 141 -11.33 -7.55 -8.63
CA ASP A 141 -9.89 -7.63 -8.37
C ASP A 141 -9.11 -6.75 -9.36
N ILE A 142 -9.50 -5.48 -9.47
CA ILE A 142 -8.93 -4.50 -10.39
C ILE A 142 -8.51 -3.21 -9.66
N VAL A 143 -7.82 -2.34 -10.40
CA VAL A 143 -7.62 -0.95 -9.97
C VAL A 143 -8.72 -0.09 -10.58
N TYR A 144 -9.52 0.51 -9.72
CA TYR A 144 -10.56 1.46 -10.08
C TYR A 144 -9.95 2.86 -10.19
N ARG A 145 -10.38 3.67 -11.15
CA ARG A 145 -10.02 5.09 -11.26
C ARG A 145 -11.27 5.93 -11.47
N SER A 146 -11.56 6.87 -10.58
CA SER A 146 -12.83 7.61 -10.55
C SER A 146 -13.16 8.34 -11.84
N THR A 147 -12.15 8.78 -12.61
CA THR A 147 -12.34 9.45 -13.91
C THR A 147 -12.94 8.55 -14.99
N GLU A 148 -13.05 7.24 -14.76
CA GLU A 148 -13.75 6.29 -15.65
C GLU A 148 -15.25 6.17 -15.33
N TYR A 149 -15.75 6.90 -14.33
CA TYR A 149 -17.10 6.73 -13.78
C TYR A 149 -17.92 8.02 -13.83
N ASP A 150 -19.23 7.88 -13.98
CA ASP A 150 -20.18 9.00 -13.89
C ASP A 150 -20.59 9.34 -12.45
N ARG A 151 -21.45 10.34 -12.28
CA ARG A 151 -22.01 10.77 -10.98
C ARG A 151 -22.78 9.70 -10.21
N ASN A 152 -23.18 8.61 -10.85
CA ASN A 152 -23.89 7.49 -10.22
C ASN A 152 -22.95 6.30 -9.94
N GLY A 153 -21.67 6.42 -10.33
CA GLY A 153 -20.67 5.38 -10.19
C GLY A 153 -20.73 4.33 -11.29
N LYS A 154 -21.37 4.61 -12.43
CA LYS A 154 -21.37 3.73 -13.61
C LYS A 154 -20.11 3.93 -14.42
N ASN A 155 -19.44 2.85 -14.82
CA ASN A 155 -18.26 2.97 -15.69
C ASN A 155 -18.68 3.43 -17.09
N VAL A 156 -18.14 4.56 -17.56
CA VAL A 156 -18.46 5.17 -18.87
C VAL A 156 -17.44 4.85 -19.95
N VAL A 157 -16.33 4.19 -19.60
CA VAL A 157 -15.25 3.82 -20.52
C VAL A 157 -15.37 2.37 -20.97
N ASP A 158 -15.60 1.45 -20.03
CA ASP A 158 -15.84 0.03 -20.28
C ASP A 158 -17.04 -0.46 -19.45
N PRO A 159 -18.24 -0.60 -20.06
CA PRO A 159 -19.44 -1.05 -19.36
C PRO A 159 -19.36 -2.46 -18.77
N ARG A 160 -18.32 -3.24 -19.10
CA ARG A 160 -18.08 -4.58 -18.52
C ARG A 160 -17.36 -4.51 -17.18
N LYS A 161 -16.72 -3.37 -16.85
CA LYS A 161 -16.09 -3.17 -15.55
C LYS A 161 -17.17 -2.92 -14.49
N PRO A 162 -16.95 -3.37 -13.25
CA PRO A 162 -17.88 -3.08 -12.17
C PRO A 162 -17.97 -1.58 -11.88
N ASP A 163 -19.15 -1.17 -11.41
CA ASP A 163 -19.44 0.17 -10.89
C ASP A 163 -18.46 0.57 -9.77
N TRP A 164 -18.25 1.87 -9.60
CA TRP A 164 -17.35 2.46 -8.60
C TRP A 164 -17.65 1.88 -7.21
N PRO A 165 -16.64 1.39 -6.47
CA PRO A 165 -16.91 0.51 -5.34
C PRO A 165 -17.03 1.26 -4.01
N ILE A 166 -16.60 2.53 -3.95
CA ILE A 166 -16.65 3.34 -2.73
C ILE A 166 -17.98 4.07 -2.68
N ARG A 167 -18.75 3.76 -1.64
CA ARG A 167 -20.14 4.18 -1.49
C ARG A 167 -20.37 4.85 -0.15
N TRP A 168 -21.37 5.71 -0.11
CA TRP A 168 -21.78 6.40 1.12
C TRP A 168 -22.79 5.53 1.88
N LEU A 169 -22.28 4.58 2.66
CA LEU A 169 -23.11 3.65 3.43
C LEU A 169 -23.61 4.29 4.73
N ASP A 170 -22.73 4.97 5.46
CA ASP A 170 -23.06 5.65 6.72
C ASP A 170 -23.44 7.11 6.47
N THR A 171 -24.73 7.36 6.27
CA THR A 171 -25.28 8.70 5.98
C THR A 171 -25.18 9.67 7.16
N THR A 172 -24.77 9.22 8.34
CA THR A 172 -24.50 10.10 9.48
C THR A 172 -23.12 10.77 9.40
N LYS A 173 -22.24 10.25 8.54
CA LYS A 173 -20.90 10.78 8.30
C LYS A 173 -20.85 11.56 6.99
N ILE A 174 -19.96 12.55 6.93
CA ILE A 174 -19.73 13.34 5.72
C ILE A 174 -18.45 12.83 5.06
N PRO A 175 -18.49 12.33 3.81
CA PRO A 175 -17.27 11.93 3.09
C PRO A 175 -16.25 13.07 3.01
N GLY A 176 -14.98 12.75 3.27
CA GLY A 176 -13.87 13.71 3.33
C GLY A 176 -13.74 14.44 4.67
N PHE A 177 -14.59 14.14 5.66
CA PHE A 177 -14.56 14.77 6.98
C PHE A 177 -14.37 13.72 8.09
N ASN A 178 -13.66 14.09 9.16
CA ASN A 178 -13.40 13.23 10.33
C ASN A 178 -12.97 11.79 9.98
N ASP A 179 -12.03 11.66 9.03
CA ASP A 179 -11.43 10.38 8.61
C ASP A 179 -12.41 9.36 7.96
N TYR A 180 -13.58 9.84 7.49
CA TYR A 180 -14.52 9.06 6.69
C TYR A 180 -14.32 9.33 5.19
N PHE A 181 -14.00 8.29 4.42
CA PHE A 181 -13.70 8.38 2.99
C PHE A 181 -14.65 7.53 2.14
N GLY A 182 -15.80 7.14 2.71
CA GLY A 182 -16.71 6.15 2.13
C GLY A 182 -16.34 4.72 2.49
N ASP A 183 -17.23 3.79 2.15
CA ASP A 183 -17.11 2.38 2.45
C ASP A 183 -16.98 1.59 1.16
N TYR A 184 -16.04 0.62 1.16
CA TYR A 184 -15.98 -0.34 0.08
C TYR A 184 -17.18 -1.29 0.13
N ILE A 185 -17.94 -1.32 -0.95
CA ILE A 185 -19.03 -2.27 -1.16
C ILE A 185 -18.59 -3.22 -2.26
N ALA A 186 -18.77 -4.53 -2.07
CA ALA A 186 -18.41 -5.53 -3.07
C ALA A 186 -19.57 -5.96 -3.96
N ASP A 187 -20.74 -6.01 -3.34
CA ASP A 187 -21.98 -6.48 -3.92
C ASP A 187 -22.46 -5.46 -4.99
N PRO A 188 -22.61 -5.88 -6.26
CA PRO A 188 -23.01 -4.96 -7.32
C PRO A 188 -24.42 -4.38 -7.12
N GLU A 189 -25.35 -5.14 -6.56
CA GLU A 189 -26.72 -4.67 -6.32
C GLU A 189 -26.71 -3.57 -5.25
N LEU A 190 -25.99 -3.81 -4.14
CA LEU A 190 -25.85 -2.83 -3.07
C LEU A 190 -25.09 -1.58 -3.53
N ARG A 191 -24.07 -1.71 -4.38
CA ARG A 191 -23.39 -0.54 -5.00
C ARG A 191 -24.38 0.32 -5.76
N SER A 192 -25.25 -0.28 -6.56
CA SER A 192 -26.20 0.44 -7.40
C SER A 192 -27.25 1.22 -6.60
N ALA A 193 -27.53 0.78 -5.37
CA ALA A 193 -28.48 1.40 -4.45
C ALA A 193 -27.88 2.54 -3.60
N LEU A 194 -26.55 2.70 -3.58
CA LEU A 194 -25.87 3.66 -2.71
C LEU A 194 -25.18 4.78 -3.53
N PRO A 195 -25.18 6.03 -3.05
CA PRO A 195 -24.43 7.11 -3.70
C PRO A 195 -22.93 6.79 -3.76
N PRO A 196 -22.25 7.02 -4.90
CA PRO A 196 -20.80 6.90 -4.97
C PRO A 196 -20.13 8.03 -4.17
N VAL A 197 -18.96 7.75 -3.62
CA VAL A 197 -18.11 8.74 -2.94
C VAL A 197 -16.88 9.02 -3.80
N TYR A 198 -16.66 10.30 -4.07
CA TYR A 198 -15.47 10.85 -4.72
C TYR A 198 -14.91 11.97 -3.84
N ILE A 199 -13.63 11.91 -3.51
CA ILE A 199 -12.97 12.82 -2.55
C ILE A 199 -12.12 13.86 -3.28
N SER A 200 -11.43 13.46 -4.34
CA SER A 200 -10.54 14.31 -5.13
C SER A 200 -10.98 14.37 -6.59
N GLN A 201 -10.19 15.05 -7.43
CA GLN A 201 -10.47 15.09 -8.87
C GLN A 201 -10.15 13.75 -9.56
N GLU A 202 -9.27 12.95 -8.95
CA GLU A 202 -9.03 11.56 -9.33
C GLU A 202 -8.71 10.71 -8.10
N ASP A 203 -9.61 9.78 -7.81
CA ASP A 203 -9.47 8.77 -6.79
C ASP A 203 -9.12 7.44 -7.49
N ILE A 204 -8.08 6.75 -7.02
CA ILE A 204 -7.67 5.45 -7.53
C ILE A 204 -7.76 4.45 -6.39
N PHE A 205 -8.48 3.34 -6.57
CA PHE A 205 -8.76 2.39 -5.50
C PHE A 205 -8.44 0.94 -5.92
N CYS A 206 -7.85 0.17 -5.00
CA CYS A 206 -7.72 -1.28 -5.14
C CYS A 206 -7.74 -1.98 -3.78
N ILE A 207 -7.98 -3.30 -3.80
CA ILE A 207 -7.88 -4.18 -2.63
C ILE A 207 -6.98 -5.36 -2.95
N TYR A 208 -6.13 -5.71 -2.00
CA TYR A 208 -5.21 -6.82 -2.10
C TYR A 208 -4.99 -7.49 -0.73
N LYS A 209 -4.44 -8.70 -0.74
CA LYS A 209 -4.27 -9.57 0.43
C LYS A 209 -2.99 -10.38 0.33
N ASP A 210 -2.50 -10.89 1.45
CA ASP A 210 -1.26 -11.68 1.53
C ASP A 210 -1.51 -13.20 1.56
N THR A 211 -2.72 -13.66 1.25
CA THR A 211 -3.12 -15.05 1.53
C THR A 211 -2.48 -16.09 0.60
N ASP A 212 -1.90 -15.67 -0.53
CA ASP A 212 -1.20 -16.57 -1.43
C ASP A 212 0.30 -16.63 -1.11
N ILE A 213 0.67 -17.63 -0.32
CA ILE A 213 2.06 -17.88 0.07
C ILE A 213 3.02 -18.07 -1.12
N ARG A 214 2.54 -18.39 -2.33
CA ARG A 214 3.38 -18.54 -3.53
C ARG A 214 3.91 -17.19 -4.02
N ALA A 215 3.24 -16.10 -3.66
CA ALA A 215 3.70 -14.73 -3.93
C ALA A 215 4.86 -14.30 -3.01
N ASN A 216 5.06 -15.01 -1.90
CA ASN A 216 6.18 -14.80 -0.99
C ASN A 216 7.33 -15.80 -1.30
N PRO A 217 8.41 -15.38 -1.99
CA PRO A 217 9.54 -16.24 -2.31
C PRO A 217 10.34 -16.68 -1.06
N GLU A 218 10.13 -16.03 0.08
CA GLU A 218 10.75 -16.36 1.36
C GLU A 218 9.86 -17.24 2.25
N TYR A 219 8.70 -17.67 1.74
CA TYR A 219 7.84 -18.62 2.43
C TYR A 219 8.59 -19.91 2.77
N LYS A 220 8.46 -20.35 4.02
CA LYS A 220 8.97 -21.65 4.48
C LYS A 220 7.81 -22.48 5.00
N GLN A 221 7.83 -23.78 4.71
CA GLN A 221 6.83 -24.69 5.27
C GLN A 221 6.81 -24.57 6.79
N ASN A 222 5.61 -24.50 7.36
CA ASN A 222 5.33 -24.31 8.78
C ASN A 222 5.64 -22.90 9.33
N SER A 223 6.09 -21.93 8.54
CA SER A 223 6.19 -20.52 8.98
C SER A 223 4.79 -19.93 9.27
N PRO A 224 4.67 -18.83 10.03
CA PRO A 224 3.38 -18.24 10.39
C PRO A 224 2.70 -17.48 9.24
N TYR A 225 3.10 -17.70 7.99
CA TYR A 225 2.46 -17.14 6.80
C TYR A 225 1.19 -17.92 6.39
N PRO A 226 0.23 -17.27 5.72
CA PRO A 226 0.16 -15.81 5.51
C PRO A 226 -0.07 -15.08 6.85
N LEU A 227 0.26 -13.80 6.97
CA LEU A 227 -0.17 -12.99 8.12
C LEU A 227 -1.70 -12.94 8.16
N GLY A 228 -2.36 -12.93 7.00
CA GLY A 228 -3.81 -12.89 6.85
C GLY A 228 -4.33 -11.46 6.92
N ILE A 229 -3.63 -10.55 6.24
CA ILE A 229 -3.95 -9.14 6.14
C ILE A 229 -4.57 -8.80 4.78
N GLU A 230 -5.54 -7.91 4.80
CA GLU A 230 -6.23 -7.34 3.65
C GLU A 230 -6.02 -5.82 3.67
N VAL A 231 -5.66 -5.24 2.52
CA VAL A 231 -5.34 -3.83 2.39
C VAL A 231 -6.26 -3.20 1.36
N GLU A 232 -7.00 -2.18 1.78
CA GLU A 232 -7.59 -1.20 0.88
C GLU A 232 -6.62 -0.04 0.68
N GLN A 233 -6.20 0.19 -0.57
CA GLN A 233 -5.38 1.33 -0.96
C GLN A 233 -6.23 2.30 -1.76
N THR A 234 -6.22 3.57 -1.36
CA THR A 234 -6.78 4.68 -2.13
C THR A 234 -5.72 5.73 -2.40
N VAL A 235 -5.65 6.24 -3.62
CA VAL A 235 -4.79 7.34 -4.00
C VAL A 235 -5.65 8.50 -4.46
N TYR A 236 -5.38 9.68 -3.91
CA TYR A 236 -6.10 10.92 -4.22
C TYR A 236 -5.19 11.89 -4.94
N SER A 237 -5.70 12.52 -6.00
CA SER A 237 -4.94 13.51 -6.76
C SER A 237 -5.81 14.69 -7.23
N TRP A 238 -5.16 15.84 -7.34
CA TRP A 238 -5.77 17.11 -7.72
C TRP A 238 -4.93 17.79 -8.81
N ASN A 239 -5.50 18.80 -9.46
CA ASN A 239 -4.84 19.63 -10.46
C ASN A 239 -5.14 21.12 -10.26
N HIS A 240 -5.33 21.55 -9.01
CA HIS A 240 -5.34 22.97 -8.68
C HIS A 240 -3.92 23.44 -8.40
N HIS A 241 -3.62 24.71 -8.68
CA HIS A 241 -2.28 25.27 -8.49
C HIS A 241 -1.68 24.99 -7.09
N ALA A 242 -2.52 24.90 -6.05
CA ALA A 242 -2.07 24.64 -4.68
C ALA A 242 -1.71 23.17 -4.36
N ASN A 243 -2.17 22.20 -5.17
CA ASN A 243 -2.05 20.77 -4.85
C ASN A 243 -1.88 19.85 -6.08
N LYS A 244 -1.56 20.42 -7.24
CA LYS A 244 -1.27 19.66 -8.47
C LYS A 244 0.01 18.82 -8.37
N ASP A 245 0.92 19.20 -7.48
CA ASP A 245 2.20 18.54 -7.20
C ASP A 245 2.12 17.63 -5.96
N LEU A 246 0.92 17.14 -5.63
CA LEU A 246 0.67 16.28 -4.49
C LEU A 246 -0.11 15.03 -4.91
N LEU A 247 0.35 13.89 -4.41
CA LEU A 247 -0.32 12.60 -4.50
C LEU A 247 -0.47 12.02 -3.08
N ALA A 248 -1.70 11.79 -2.63
CA ALA A 248 -1.96 11.30 -1.27
C ALA A 248 -2.37 9.83 -1.30
N PHE A 249 -1.61 8.99 -0.59
CA PHE A 249 -1.91 7.57 -0.42
C PHE A 249 -2.60 7.36 0.93
N ARG A 250 -3.71 6.62 0.91
CA ARG A 250 -4.43 6.16 2.09
C ARG A 250 -4.47 4.64 2.10
N TYR A 251 -4.11 4.07 3.25
CA TYR A 251 -4.16 2.64 3.50
C TYR A 251 -5.14 2.34 4.62
N MET A 252 -5.98 1.33 4.40
CA MET A 252 -6.76 0.70 5.46
C MET A 252 -6.43 -0.79 5.47
N ILE A 253 -5.66 -1.20 6.46
CA ILE A 253 -5.13 -2.55 6.58
C ILE A 253 -5.93 -3.28 7.66
N ARG A 254 -6.37 -4.50 7.38
CA ARG A 254 -7.21 -5.30 8.26
C ARG A 254 -6.61 -6.68 8.47
N ASN A 255 -6.51 -7.09 9.72
CA ASN A 255 -6.23 -8.44 10.14
C ASN A 255 -7.53 -9.23 9.95
N ARG A 256 -7.53 -10.15 9.00
CA ARG A 256 -8.62 -11.09 8.75
C ARG A 256 -8.25 -12.50 9.19
N SER A 257 -7.10 -12.67 9.85
CA SER A 257 -6.68 -13.94 10.41
C SER A 257 -7.42 -14.25 11.73
N ASN A 258 -7.26 -15.48 12.20
CA ASN A 258 -7.79 -15.90 13.51
C ASN A 258 -6.79 -15.69 14.66
N ASP A 259 -5.66 -15.01 14.42
CA ASP A 259 -4.62 -14.73 15.41
C ASP A 259 -4.45 -13.22 15.60
N ASP A 260 -4.01 -12.82 16.78
CA ASP A 260 -3.65 -11.44 17.06
C ASP A 260 -2.23 -11.18 16.54
N LEU A 261 -2.11 -10.22 15.63
CA LEU A 261 -0.81 -9.70 15.21
C LEU A 261 -0.29 -8.76 16.31
N LYS A 262 0.90 -9.06 16.82
CA LYS A 262 1.52 -8.35 17.95
C LYS A 262 2.67 -7.50 17.45
N GLU A 263 2.96 -6.42 18.18
CA GLU A 263 4.11 -5.54 17.90
C GLU A 263 4.24 -5.21 16.41
N CYS A 264 3.14 -4.71 15.84
CA CYS A 264 3.04 -4.45 14.42
C CYS A 264 3.76 -3.17 14.04
N TYR A 265 4.34 -3.16 12.84
CA TYR A 265 5.05 -2.06 12.22
C TYR A 265 4.54 -1.87 10.79
N LEU A 266 4.23 -0.65 10.37
CA LEU A 266 3.96 -0.29 8.98
C LEU A 266 4.96 0.76 8.51
N ALA A 267 5.34 0.65 7.25
CA ALA A 267 6.18 1.60 6.55
C ALA A 267 5.69 1.77 5.12
N ALA A 268 5.98 2.92 4.52
CA ALA A 268 6.08 3.00 3.07
C ALA A 268 7.54 2.73 2.69
N VAL A 269 7.73 1.83 1.74
CA VAL A 269 9.02 1.52 1.12
C VAL A 269 9.01 2.15 -0.26
N SER A 270 10.06 2.88 -0.58
CA SER A 270 10.30 3.41 -1.91
C SER A 270 11.74 3.15 -2.31
N ASP A 271 11.92 2.86 -3.58
CA ASP A 271 13.20 2.83 -4.29
C ASP A 271 13.29 4.12 -5.12
N PRO A 272 13.95 5.16 -4.60
CA PRO A 272 14.14 6.42 -5.31
C PRO A 272 15.03 6.22 -6.53
N ASP A 273 14.63 6.82 -7.64
CA ASP A 273 15.37 6.82 -8.91
C ASP A 273 15.21 8.19 -9.55
N ILE A 274 15.88 9.21 -8.97
CA ILE A 274 15.75 10.62 -9.35
C ILE A 274 16.85 11.00 -10.33
N GLY A 275 16.60 10.74 -11.62
CA GLY A 275 17.58 11.02 -12.67
C GLY A 275 18.56 9.87 -12.83
N ILE A 276 19.81 10.05 -12.41
CA ILE A 276 20.82 8.98 -12.43
C ILE A 276 20.73 8.18 -11.14
N ALA A 277 20.26 6.93 -11.24
CA ALA A 277 20.11 5.98 -10.13
C ALA A 277 21.31 5.79 -9.19
N ASN A 278 22.51 6.33 -9.50
CA ASN A 278 23.72 6.19 -8.70
C ASN A 278 24.03 7.35 -7.75
N ASN A 279 23.24 8.42 -7.78
CA ASN A 279 23.49 9.61 -6.98
C ASN A 279 22.29 10.01 -6.11
N ASP A 280 21.31 9.14 -5.99
CA ASP A 280 20.13 9.37 -5.17
C ASP A 280 20.47 9.39 -3.68
N ARG A 281 19.82 10.31 -2.98
CA ARG A 281 20.00 10.58 -1.56
C ARG A 281 18.63 10.72 -0.93
N SER A 282 18.56 10.30 0.32
CA SER A 282 17.36 10.44 1.14
C SER A 282 17.74 10.93 2.54
N GLY A 283 16.83 11.64 3.18
CA GLY A 283 17.05 12.14 4.53
C GLY A 283 15.76 12.45 5.26
N TYR A 284 15.80 12.31 6.58
CA TYR A 284 14.73 12.81 7.45
C TYR A 284 14.95 14.28 7.79
N TYR A 285 13.91 15.10 7.66
CA TYR A 285 13.99 16.53 7.95
C TYR A 285 13.99 16.81 9.47
N ALA A 286 15.11 16.51 10.13
CA ALA A 286 15.26 16.62 11.58
C ALA A 286 15.18 18.04 12.14
N LYS A 287 15.20 19.08 11.30
CA LYS A 287 15.03 20.49 11.72
C LYS A 287 13.61 20.78 12.19
N ASP A 288 12.62 20.08 11.65
CA ASP A 288 11.23 20.17 12.08
C ASP A 288 10.57 18.80 11.99
N THR A 289 10.58 18.10 13.12
CA THR A 289 10.02 16.75 13.24
C THR A 289 8.50 16.73 13.19
N THR A 290 7.83 17.88 13.33
CA THR A 290 6.36 17.96 13.28
C THR A 290 5.84 17.71 11.86
N LEU A 291 6.67 17.96 10.85
CA LEU A 291 6.35 17.70 9.44
C LEU A 291 6.38 16.22 9.09
N GLN A 292 7.02 15.37 9.91
CA GLN A 292 7.24 13.95 9.64
C GLN A 292 7.74 13.70 8.21
N LEU A 293 8.64 14.59 7.75
CA LEU A 293 9.02 14.71 6.35
C LEU A 293 10.33 13.97 6.08
N VAL A 294 10.28 13.07 5.12
CA VAL A 294 11.45 12.55 4.43
C VAL A 294 11.57 13.23 3.08
N TYR A 295 12.78 13.60 2.70
CA TYR A 295 13.07 14.19 1.41
C TYR A 295 14.01 13.28 0.62
N LEU A 296 13.75 13.17 -0.68
CA LEU A 296 14.52 12.42 -1.66
C LEU A 296 15.06 13.42 -2.68
N PHE A 297 16.33 13.32 -3.01
CA PHE A 297 16.99 14.22 -3.97
C PHE A 297 18.18 13.51 -4.61
N SER A 298 18.60 13.95 -5.78
CA SER A 298 19.88 13.54 -6.38
C SER A 298 20.93 14.64 -6.30
N GLU A 299 22.18 14.25 -6.53
CA GLU A 299 23.25 15.21 -6.80
C GLU A 299 22.94 16.03 -8.06
N LYS A 300 23.67 17.13 -8.27
CA LYS A 300 23.39 18.03 -9.41
C LYS A 300 23.66 17.33 -10.74
N GLU A 301 22.65 17.31 -11.61
CA GLU A 301 22.71 16.78 -12.96
C GLU A 301 22.56 17.88 -14.04
N ASN A 302 22.61 17.48 -15.32
CA ASN A 302 22.26 18.36 -16.44
C ASN A 302 20.75 18.64 -16.42
N GLY A 303 20.38 19.68 -15.67
CA GLY A 303 19.00 19.94 -15.27
C GLY A 303 18.83 19.60 -13.79
N TYR A 304 18.00 20.34 -13.06
CA TYR A 304 17.67 20.00 -11.68
C TYR A 304 16.48 19.06 -11.70
N PRO A 305 16.66 17.76 -11.39
CA PRO A 305 15.57 16.80 -11.52
C PRO A 305 14.47 17.08 -10.49
N GLY A 306 14.81 17.67 -9.33
CA GLY A 306 13.89 18.15 -8.29
C GLY A 306 14.16 17.53 -6.92
N VAL A 307 13.20 17.69 -6.01
CA VAL A 307 13.17 17.04 -4.68
C VAL A 307 11.79 16.46 -4.49
N LEU A 308 11.69 15.22 -4.00
CA LEU A 308 10.43 14.62 -3.60
C LEU A 308 10.32 14.59 -2.08
N GLY A 309 9.22 15.12 -1.55
CA GLY A 309 8.87 15.02 -0.14
C GLY A 309 7.85 13.91 0.11
N ILE A 310 8.09 13.09 1.11
CA ILE A 310 7.14 12.08 1.61
C ILE A 310 6.85 12.41 3.07
N SER A 311 5.58 12.57 3.41
CA SER A 311 5.14 12.89 4.77
C SER A 311 3.90 12.07 5.15
N PHE A 312 3.83 11.68 6.42
CA PHE A 312 2.63 11.10 6.99
C PHE A 312 1.66 12.21 7.39
N LEU A 313 0.62 12.40 6.58
CA LEU A 313 -0.48 13.33 6.87
C LEU A 313 -1.41 12.79 7.98
N SER A 314 -1.50 11.46 8.06
CA SER A 314 -2.18 10.73 9.11
C SER A 314 -1.45 9.41 9.37
N THR A 315 -1.46 8.95 10.61
CA THR A 315 -0.87 7.67 11.03
C THR A 315 -1.96 6.75 11.59
N PRO A 316 -1.66 5.48 11.93
CA PRO A 316 -2.67 4.58 12.47
C PRO A 316 -3.47 5.23 13.59
N VAL A 317 -4.79 5.15 13.45
CA VAL A 317 -5.76 5.85 14.30
C VAL A 317 -6.84 4.89 14.75
N VAL A 318 -7.20 5.00 16.03
CA VAL A 318 -8.34 4.29 16.61
C VAL A 318 -9.60 5.11 16.33
N ARG A 319 -10.60 4.55 15.63
CA ARG A 319 -11.78 5.33 15.19
C ARG A 319 -12.99 5.18 16.09
N SER A 320 -13.04 4.15 16.93
CA SER A 320 -14.15 3.91 17.85
C SER A 320 -13.72 3.27 19.17
N ILE A 321 -14.66 3.12 20.11
CA ILE A 321 -14.41 2.40 21.36
C ILE A 321 -14.16 0.92 21.07
N GLU A 322 -14.89 0.32 20.13
CA GLU A 322 -14.64 -1.07 19.72
C GLU A 322 -13.21 -1.24 19.19
N ASP A 323 -12.76 -0.30 18.36
CA ASP A 323 -11.38 -0.23 17.90
C ASP A 323 -10.41 -0.12 19.09
N SER A 324 -10.67 0.75 20.07
CA SER A 324 -9.77 1.00 21.21
C SER A 324 -9.58 -0.21 22.14
N ILE A 325 -10.55 -1.13 22.15
CA ILE A 325 -10.48 -2.38 22.91
C ILE A 325 -9.65 -3.42 22.13
N SER A 326 -9.79 -3.44 20.81
CA SER A 326 -9.01 -4.29 19.91
C SER A 326 -7.57 -3.79 19.70
N TYR A 327 -7.30 -2.51 19.96
CA TYR A 327 -6.01 -1.85 19.70
C TYR A 327 -5.29 -1.38 20.96
N ARG A 328 -4.10 -1.94 21.17
CA ARG A 328 -3.18 -1.49 22.22
C ARG A 328 -1.87 -1.02 21.60
N LEU A 329 -1.37 0.09 22.12
CA LEU A 329 -0.04 0.57 21.77
C LEU A 329 1.03 -0.35 22.35
N LEU A 330 2.24 -0.28 21.81
CA LEU A 330 3.39 -1.05 22.30
C LEU A 330 3.71 -0.79 23.78
N THR A 331 3.31 0.37 24.30
CA THR A 331 3.41 0.72 25.72
C THR A 331 2.42 -0.05 26.60
N GLY A 332 1.54 -0.87 26.03
CA GLY A 332 0.52 -1.67 26.72
C GLY A 332 -0.77 -0.92 27.03
N ARG A 333 -0.82 0.40 26.83
CA ARG A 333 -2.04 1.21 27.00
C ARG A 333 -2.97 1.12 25.79
N SER A 334 -4.26 1.32 26.02
CA SER A 334 -5.21 1.59 24.92
C SER A 334 -4.91 2.95 24.29
N ALA A 335 -4.95 3.01 22.96
CA ALA A 335 -4.91 4.28 22.25
C ALA A 335 -6.25 5.00 22.40
N LEU A 336 -6.22 6.33 22.49
CA LEU A 336 -7.41 7.15 22.51
C LEU A 336 -8.04 7.17 21.11
N ILE A 337 -9.36 7.36 21.05
CA ILE A 337 -10.04 7.56 19.76
C ILE A 337 -9.50 8.84 19.11
N GLY A 338 -9.11 8.75 17.85
CA GLY A 338 -8.48 9.83 17.11
C GLY A 338 -6.98 9.99 17.39
N GLU A 339 -6.39 9.19 18.28
CA GLU A 339 -4.97 9.27 18.57
C GLU A 339 -4.14 8.83 17.35
N GLN A 340 -3.18 9.68 16.98
CA GLN A 340 -2.20 9.41 15.94
C GLN A 340 -0.84 9.16 16.57
N VAL A 341 -0.17 8.09 16.16
CA VAL A 341 1.12 7.66 16.73
C VAL A 341 2.31 8.42 16.14
N GLY A 342 2.17 8.95 14.91
CA GLY A 342 3.24 9.65 14.20
C GLY A 342 4.35 8.72 13.68
N MET A 343 5.34 9.30 12.99
CA MET A 343 6.55 8.63 12.55
C MET A 343 7.55 8.52 13.70
N SER A 344 8.08 7.32 13.88
CA SER A 344 8.95 6.96 15.01
C SER A 344 10.37 6.60 14.57
N THR A 345 10.56 6.19 13.31
CA THR A 345 11.89 5.95 12.72
C THR A 345 11.88 6.22 11.23
N PHE A 346 13.07 6.50 10.71
CA PHE A 346 13.40 6.55 9.30
C PHE A 346 14.63 5.67 9.06
N ARG A 347 14.64 4.98 7.93
CA ARG A 347 15.74 4.13 7.50
C ARG A 347 15.99 4.36 6.02
N ASN A 348 17.26 4.61 5.71
CA ASN A 348 17.77 4.49 4.37
C ASN A 348 18.96 3.54 4.32
N TRP A 349 19.10 2.86 3.20
CA TRP A 349 20.16 1.88 2.99
C TRP A 349 20.45 1.73 1.50
N MET A 350 21.59 1.12 1.19
CA MET A 350 21.96 0.69 -0.15
C MET A 350 21.57 -0.78 -0.32
N ILE A 351 21.28 -1.23 -1.54
CA ILE A 351 20.76 -2.58 -1.82
C ILE A 351 21.60 -3.72 -1.21
N GLU A 352 22.92 -3.54 -1.10
CA GLU A 352 23.84 -4.51 -0.53
C GLU A 352 23.58 -4.76 0.96
N ASN A 353 23.00 -3.77 1.64
CA ASN A 353 22.64 -3.81 3.04
C ASN A 353 21.18 -4.23 3.27
N ASP A 354 20.41 -4.54 2.22
CA ASP A 354 19.02 -4.94 2.38
C ASP A 354 18.92 -6.26 3.18
N PRO A 355 18.19 -6.27 4.31
CA PRO A 355 18.06 -7.47 5.11
C PRO A 355 17.32 -8.57 4.36
N ARG A 356 17.85 -9.79 4.42
CA ARG A 356 17.42 -10.93 3.57
C ARG A 356 16.41 -11.89 4.22
N ASN A 357 15.99 -11.63 5.46
CA ASN A 357 15.06 -12.51 6.18
C ASN A 357 14.17 -11.73 7.15
N ASN A 358 13.07 -12.36 7.57
CA ASN A 358 12.08 -11.77 8.49
C ASN A 358 12.69 -11.18 9.77
N GLU A 359 13.59 -11.91 10.42
CA GLU A 359 14.18 -11.51 11.71
C GLU A 359 14.96 -10.20 11.56
N ALA A 360 15.79 -10.15 10.52
CA ALA A 360 16.61 -8.99 10.20
C ALA A 360 15.75 -7.82 9.72
N ARG A 361 14.81 -8.03 8.79
CA ARG A 361 13.92 -6.97 8.28
C ARG A 361 13.05 -6.35 9.36
N TYR A 362 12.50 -7.17 10.25
CA TYR A 362 11.67 -6.68 11.35
C TYR A 362 12.48 -5.86 12.37
N GLY A 363 13.76 -6.20 12.57
CA GLY A 363 14.64 -5.51 13.52
C GLY A 363 15.46 -4.37 12.93
N PHE A 364 15.35 -4.12 11.63
CA PHE A 364 16.11 -3.12 10.90
C PHE A 364 15.53 -1.71 11.12
#